data_AF-A0A497N2M7-F1
#
_entry.id   AF-A0A497N2M7-F1
#
_cell.length_a   1.000
_cell.length_b   1.000
_cell.length_c   1.000
_cell.angle_alpha   90.00
_cell.angle_beta   90.00
_cell.angle_gamma   90.00
#
_symmetry.space_group_name_H-M   'P 1'
#
loop_
_entity.id
_entity.type
_entity.pdbx_description
1 polymer ?
#
loop_
_entity_poly.entity_id
_entity_poly.type
_entity_poly.pdbx_seq_one_letter_code
_entity_poly.pdbx_strand_id
1 'polypeptide(L)'
;MGMVEASLEALLAILTVALGIIVALTILLFHYVQREKHKRLMKLEAFLSEVRREAEKFRFNISRLEEAFKVLEGEVLPAVRALNFQEALERLGKVGVEEASKVDCELKAYRSLLESLRALKEACRDAVRIWVLEAVRVHLPQTMKRWKAEKHGFNPLLDELLSRSLASGIFEVRNGSLYEWFKLNHPGLFEALSKLVDPSESLEVFFRMLEKTLSGLDYLKVFQAKLEEASSAERLKAALEVERQKLLERLEGLGGRLTEAKA
;
A
#
# COMPACT_ATOMS: atom_id res chain seq x y z
N MET A 1 -70.53 62.17 48.38
CA MET A 1 -70.42 61.63 47.01
C MET A 1 -69.04 61.89 46.39
N GLY A 2 -68.48 63.11 46.43
CA GLY A 2 -67.17 63.42 45.81
C GLY A 2 -65.91 62.74 46.39
N MET A 3 -65.93 62.21 47.61
CA MET A 3 -64.78 61.45 48.18
C MET A 3 -64.66 60.01 47.62
N VAL A 4 -65.75 59.47 47.06
CA VAL A 4 -65.77 58.10 46.51
C VAL A 4 -65.27 58.10 45.06
N GLU A 5 -65.54 59.17 44.31
CA GLU A 5 -65.03 59.34 42.93
C GLU A 5 -63.52 59.59 42.92
N ALA A 6 -63.01 60.47 43.79
CA ALA A 6 -61.58 60.75 43.89
C ALA A 6 -60.75 59.52 44.32
N SER A 7 -61.31 58.63 45.14
CA SER A 7 -60.65 57.38 45.54
C SER A 7 -60.71 56.30 44.45
N LEU A 8 -61.77 56.29 43.64
CA LEU A 8 -61.92 55.40 42.48
C LEU A 8 -60.95 55.78 41.36
N GLU A 9 -60.78 57.08 41.08
CA GLU A 9 -59.83 57.60 40.09
C GLU A 9 -58.38 57.32 40.49
N ALA A 10 -58.03 57.47 41.77
CA ALA A 10 -56.72 57.11 42.29
C ALA A 10 -56.44 55.60 42.16
N LEU A 11 -57.43 54.75 42.43
CA LEU A 11 -57.35 53.31 42.23
C LEU A 11 -57.15 52.92 40.76
N LEU A 12 -57.86 53.56 39.83
CA LEU A 12 -57.71 53.40 38.38
C LEU A 12 -56.32 53.83 37.89
N ALA A 13 -55.80 54.94 38.41
CA ALA A 13 -54.44 55.40 38.11
C ALA A 13 -53.36 54.42 38.60
N ILE A 14 -53.52 53.86 39.81
CA ILE A 14 -52.60 52.84 40.34
C ILE A 14 -52.66 51.56 39.51
N LEU A 15 -53.86 51.11 39.13
CA LEU A 15 -54.07 49.92 38.29
C LEU A 15 -53.45 50.08 36.90
N THR A 16 -53.62 51.23 36.26
CA THR A 16 -53.04 51.50 34.93
C THR A 16 -51.51 51.56 34.96
N VAL A 17 -50.92 52.18 35.98
CA VAL A 17 -49.46 52.17 36.19
C VAL A 17 -48.95 50.76 36.47
N ALA A 18 -49.64 50.00 37.32
CA ALA A 18 -49.28 48.61 37.61
C ALA A 18 -49.34 47.73 36.34
N LEU A 19 -50.38 47.90 35.51
CA LEU A 19 -50.49 47.20 34.23
C LEU A 19 -49.34 47.55 33.29
N GLY A 20 -48.99 48.84 33.20
CA GLY A 20 -47.86 49.31 32.39
C GLY A 20 -46.53 48.70 32.82
N ILE A 21 -46.29 48.58 34.13
CA ILE A 21 -45.09 47.94 34.68
C ILE A 21 -45.06 46.44 34.35
N ILE A 22 -46.19 45.73 34.48
CA ILE A 22 -46.30 44.30 34.14
C ILE A 22 -46.01 44.08 32.65
N VAL A 23 -46.56 44.92 31.77
CA VAL A 23 -46.31 44.85 30.32
C VAL A 23 -44.85 45.15 29.99
N ALA A 24 -44.24 46.17 30.61
CA ALA A 24 -42.83 46.46 30.42
C ALA A 24 -41.91 45.32 30.88
N LEU A 25 -42.20 44.71 32.04
CA LEU A 25 -41.47 43.56 32.58
C LEU A 25 -41.60 42.32 31.68
N THR A 26 -42.79 42.03 31.16
CA THR A 26 -43.00 40.90 30.24
C THR A 26 -42.27 41.08 28.92
N ILE A 27 -42.23 42.30 28.37
CA ILE A 27 -41.43 42.62 27.16
C ILE A 27 -39.94 42.44 27.43
N LEU A 28 -39.43 42.92 28.57
CA LEU A 28 -38.02 42.74 28.98
C LEU A 28 -37.66 41.27 29.16
N LEU A 29 -38.53 40.50 29.83
CA LEU A 29 -38.33 39.07 30.04
C LEU A 29 -38.33 38.30 28.71
N PHE A 30 -39.22 38.66 27.79
CA PHE A 30 -39.25 38.10 26.43
C PHE A 30 -37.95 38.40 25.67
N HIS A 31 -37.46 39.64 25.68
CA HIS A 31 -36.20 40.00 25.02
C HIS A 31 -35.00 39.28 25.65
N TYR A 32 -34.98 39.13 26.97
CA TYR A 32 -33.95 38.39 27.67
C TYR A 32 -33.93 36.92 27.24
N VAL A 33 -35.09 36.25 27.23
CA VAL A 33 -35.23 34.85 26.80
C VAL A 33 -34.83 34.68 25.34
N GLN A 34 -35.23 35.58 24.44
CA GLN A 34 -34.85 35.54 23.03
C GLN A 34 -33.33 35.70 22.84
N ARG A 35 -32.71 36.63 23.56
CA ARG A 35 -31.26 36.86 23.51
C ARG A 35 -30.48 35.66 24.01
N GLU A 36 -30.97 35.00 25.06
CA GLU A 36 -30.33 33.81 25.62
C GLU A 36 -30.50 32.59 24.70
N LYS A 37 -31.69 32.42 24.09
CA LYS A 37 -31.91 31.42 23.03
C LYS A 37 -30.98 31.64 21.83
N HIS A 38 -30.84 32.87 21.36
CA HIS A 38 -29.96 33.18 20.22
C HIS A 38 -28.48 32.89 20.53
N LYS A 39 -28.02 33.21 21.75
CA LYS A 39 -26.66 32.83 22.19
C LYS A 39 -26.45 31.31 22.22
N ARG A 40 -27.44 30.54 22.67
CA ARG A 40 -27.37 29.06 22.69
C ARG A 40 -27.34 28.49 21.27
N LEU A 41 -28.15 29.04 20.36
CA LEU A 41 -28.16 28.66 18.94
C LEU A 41 -26.81 28.92 18.27
N MET A 42 -26.22 30.11 18.44
CA MET A 42 -24.91 30.44 17.88
C MET A 42 -23.80 29.50 18.37
N LYS A 43 -23.82 29.13 19.66
CA LYS A 43 -22.87 28.15 20.22
C LYS A 43 -23.07 26.76 19.62
N LEU A 44 -24.32 26.33 19.44
CA LEU A 44 -24.65 25.05 18.84
C LEU A 44 -24.21 25.01 17.36
N GLU A 45 -24.46 26.07 16.60
CA GLU A 45 -24.04 26.18 15.20
C GLU A 45 -22.51 26.13 15.06
N ALA A 46 -21.77 26.85 15.90
CA ALA A 46 -20.32 26.79 15.92
C ALA A 46 -19.80 25.37 16.20
N PHE A 47 -20.36 24.70 17.22
CA PHE A 47 -20.02 23.32 17.54
C PHE A 47 -20.34 22.34 16.40
N LEU A 48 -21.53 22.45 15.80
CA LEU A 48 -21.92 21.61 14.65
C LEU A 48 -20.98 21.81 13.46
N SER A 49 -20.56 23.05 13.20
CA SER A 49 -19.62 23.35 12.12
C SER A 49 -18.24 22.72 12.37
N GLU A 50 -17.76 22.73 13.61
CA GLU A 50 -16.48 22.13 14.00
C GLU A 50 -16.52 20.60 13.86
N VAL A 51 -17.57 19.96 14.39
CA VAL A 51 -17.76 18.51 14.26
C VAL A 51 -17.87 18.08 12.79
N ARG A 52 -18.59 18.86 11.96
CA ARG A 52 -18.72 18.58 10.54
C ARG A 52 -17.37 18.66 9.82
N ARG A 53 -16.57 19.68 10.12
CA ARG A 53 -15.21 19.83 9.59
C ARG A 53 -14.29 18.68 10.00
N GLU A 54 -14.33 18.26 11.26
CA GLU A 54 -13.54 17.11 11.75
C GLU A 54 -13.97 15.81 11.08
N ALA A 55 -15.29 15.58 10.95
CA ALA A 55 -15.82 14.39 10.28
C ALA A 55 -15.42 14.34 8.80
N GLU A 56 -15.49 15.47 8.08
CA GLU A 56 -15.03 15.58 6.70
C GLU A 56 -13.53 15.27 6.57
N LYS A 57 -12.71 15.79 7.49
CA LYS A 57 -11.28 15.48 7.53
C LYS A 57 -11.02 13.98 7.73
N PHE A 58 -11.72 13.33 8.67
CA PHE A 58 -11.55 11.90 8.89
C PHE A 58 -12.02 11.06 7.70
N ARG A 59 -13.15 11.42 7.07
CA ARG A 59 -13.64 10.75 5.84
C ARG A 59 -12.63 10.85 4.70
N PHE A 60 -12.05 12.04 4.51
CA PHE A 60 -11.02 12.25 3.51
C PHE A 60 -9.78 11.37 3.76
N ASN A 61 -9.31 11.30 5.01
CA ASN A 61 -8.16 10.47 5.37
C ASN A 61 -8.45 8.97 5.22
N ILE A 62 -9.66 8.52 5.55
CA ILE A 62 -10.08 7.12 5.30
C ILE A 62 -10.07 6.82 3.80
N SER A 63 -10.60 7.71 2.97
CA SER A 63 -10.59 7.54 1.51
C SER A 63 -9.17 7.40 0.97
N ARG A 64 -8.20 8.17 1.48
CA ARG A 64 -6.78 8.06 1.10
C ARG A 64 -6.16 6.72 1.52
N LEU A 65 -6.51 6.21 2.71
CA LEU A 65 -6.05 4.89 3.16
C LEU A 65 -6.61 3.76 2.29
N GLU A 66 -7.88 3.85 1.89
CA GLU A 66 -8.51 2.88 0.99
C GLU A 66 -7.88 2.90 -0.40
N GLU A 67 -7.56 4.09 -0.92
CA GLU A 67 -6.81 4.23 -2.17
C GLU A 67 -5.40 3.64 -2.06
N ALA A 68 -4.70 3.88 -0.96
CA ALA A 68 -3.41 3.27 -0.68
C ALA A 68 -3.46 1.74 -0.66
N PHE A 69 -4.49 1.15 -0.03
CA PHE A 69 -4.72 -0.29 -0.07
C PHE A 69 -4.93 -0.79 -1.50
N LYS A 70 -5.76 -0.09 -2.29
CA LYS A 70 -6.01 -0.46 -3.70
C LYS A 70 -4.73 -0.41 -4.54
N VAL A 71 -3.90 0.62 -4.39
CA VAL A 71 -2.62 0.73 -5.09
C VAL A 71 -1.65 -0.37 -4.65
N LEU A 72 -1.57 -0.65 -3.35
CA LEU A 72 -0.73 -1.72 -2.82
C LEU A 72 -1.13 -3.07 -3.41
N GLU A 73 -2.40 -3.46 -3.32
CA GLU A 73 -2.87 -4.77 -3.77
C GLU A 73 -3.01 -4.90 -5.29
N GLY A 74 -3.42 -3.84 -5.97
CA GLY A 74 -3.71 -3.84 -7.40
C GLY A 74 -2.51 -3.54 -8.29
N GLU A 75 -1.49 -2.83 -7.78
CA GLU A 75 -0.34 -2.39 -8.58
C GLU A 75 1.00 -2.85 -8.01
N VAL A 76 1.26 -2.58 -6.72
CA VAL A 76 2.57 -2.85 -6.11
C VAL A 76 2.84 -4.35 -5.95
N LEU A 77 1.96 -5.08 -5.28
CA LEU A 77 2.15 -6.52 -5.03
C LEU A 77 2.21 -7.35 -6.33
N PRO A 78 1.40 -7.08 -7.36
CA PRO A 78 1.56 -7.73 -8.66
C PRO A 78 2.94 -7.49 -9.27
N ALA A 79 3.46 -6.25 -9.24
CA ALA A 79 4.80 -5.94 -9.75
C ALA A 79 5.90 -6.67 -8.95
N VAL A 80 5.78 -6.78 -7.62
CA VAL A 80 6.69 -7.57 -6.77
C VAL A 80 6.65 -9.05 -7.16
N ARG A 81 5.46 -9.62 -7.38
CA ARG A 81 5.29 -11.02 -7.82
C ARG A 81 5.89 -11.25 -9.21
N ALA A 82 5.78 -10.28 -10.10
CA ALA A 82 6.41 -10.27 -11.41
C ALA A 82 7.93 -9.97 -11.35
N LEU A 83 8.52 -9.80 -10.16
CA LEU A 83 9.93 -9.47 -9.95
C LEU A 83 10.36 -8.14 -10.59
N ASN A 84 9.40 -7.26 -10.86
CA ASN A 84 9.62 -5.92 -11.39
C ASN A 84 9.67 -4.92 -10.23
N PHE A 85 10.77 -4.94 -9.49
CA PHE A 85 10.94 -4.09 -8.30
C PHE A 85 11.02 -2.60 -8.63
N GLN A 86 11.49 -2.24 -9.83
CA GLN A 86 11.52 -0.84 -10.27
C GLN A 86 10.09 -0.30 -10.40
N GLU A 87 9.23 -1.01 -11.11
CA GLU A 87 7.82 -0.64 -11.22
C GLU A 87 7.14 -0.65 -9.84
N ALA A 88 7.38 -1.67 -9.01
CA ALA A 88 6.81 -1.73 -7.66
C ALA A 88 7.17 -0.49 -6.82
N LEU A 89 8.42 -0.03 -6.88
CA LEU A 89 8.89 1.18 -6.19
C LEU A 89 8.24 2.45 -6.75
N GLU A 90 8.09 2.57 -8.06
CA GLU A 90 7.40 3.69 -8.71
C GLU A 90 5.92 3.76 -8.31
N ARG A 91 5.24 2.61 -8.25
CA ARG A 91 3.84 2.53 -7.81
C ARG A 91 3.70 2.82 -6.33
N LEU A 92 4.61 2.32 -5.50
CA LEU A 92 4.63 2.59 -4.06
C LEU A 92 4.82 4.09 -3.78
N GLY A 93 5.61 4.80 -4.60
CA GLY A 93 5.77 6.25 -4.50
C GLY A 93 4.50 7.06 -4.73
N LYS A 94 3.45 6.47 -5.30
CA LYS A 94 2.12 7.10 -5.48
C LYS A 94 1.22 6.95 -4.25
N VAL A 95 1.64 6.16 -3.25
CA VAL A 95 0.88 5.94 -2.02
C VAL A 95 0.97 7.19 -1.14
N GLY A 96 0.05 8.12 -1.33
CA GLY A 96 0.01 9.40 -0.61
C GLY A 96 -0.59 9.26 0.79
N VAL A 97 0.13 8.63 1.74
CA VAL A 97 -0.31 8.51 3.15
C VAL A 97 0.74 9.03 4.13
N GLU A 98 1.35 10.17 3.81
CA GLU A 98 2.46 10.75 4.58
C GLU A 98 2.03 11.33 5.95
N GLU A 99 0.73 11.58 6.16
CA GLU A 99 0.22 12.24 7.36
C GLU A 99 0.09 11.31 8.60
N ALA A 100 0.21 9.99 8.42
CA ALA A 100 0.10 9.00 9.50
C ALA A 100 1.47 8.44 9.88
N SER A 101 2.00 8.87 11.04
CA SER A 101 3.38 8.55 11.51
C SER A 101 3.75 7.06 11.50
N LYS A 102 2.81 6.17 11.84
CA LYS A 102 3.05 4.71 11.83
C LYS A 102 3.03 4.13 10.41
N VAL A 103 2.16 4.64 9.54
CA VAL A 103 2.07 4.19 8.15
C VAL A 103 3.29 4.66 7.36
N ASP A 104 3.73 5.90 7.56
CA ASP A 104 4.95 6.44 6.95
C ASP A 104 6.20 5.60 7.30
N CYS A 105 6.34 5.18 8.56
CA CYS A 105 7.43 4.31 8.99
C CYS A 105 7.41 2.95 8.27
N GLU A 106 6.25 2.29 8.20
CA GLU A 106 6.12 1.00 7.53
C GLU A 106 6.23 1.10 6.00
N LEU A 107 5.78 2.22 5.40
CA LEU A 107 6.01 2.51 3.98
C LEU A 107 7.51 2.65 3.67
N LYS A 108 8.25 3.38 4.50
CA LYS A 108 9.73 3.50 4.38
C LYS A 108 10.42 2.16 4.57
N ALA A 109 10.00 1.38 5.56
CA ALA A 109 10.54 0.04 5.79
C ALA A 109 10.28 -0.89 4.59
N TYR A 110 9.06 -0.86 4.04
CA TYR A 110 8.70 -1.65 2.88
C TYR A 110 9.44 -1.22 1.62
N ARG A 111 9.63 0.08 1.41
CA ARG A 111 10.47 0.62 0.33
C ARG A 111 11.91 0.09 0.42
N SER A 112 12.51 0.17 1.61
CA SER A 112 13.87 -0.36 1.86
C SER A 112 13.95 -1.88 1.61
N LEU A 113 12.91 -2.63 1.98
CA LEU A 113 12.80 -4.05 1.67
C LEU A 113 12.81 -4.28 0.15
N LEU A 114 12.05 -3.51 -0.63
CA LEU A 114 12.02 -3.65 -2.10
C LEU A 114 13.36 -3.26 -2.76
N GLU A 115 14.01 -2.20 -2.27
CA GLU A 115 15.33 -1.79 -2.74
C GLU A 115 16.40 -2.87 -2.45
N SER A 116 16.39 -3.43 -1.24
CA SER A 116 17.31 -4.52 -0.86
C SER A 116 17.04 -5.80 -1.66
N LEU A 117 15.77 -6.14 -1.92
CA LEU A 117 15.40 -7.27 -2.76
C LEU A 117 15.86 -7.12 -4.21
N ARG A 118 15.78 -5.91 -4.76
CA ARG A 118 16.31 -5.62 -6.10
C ARG A 118 17.82 -5.86 -6.15
N ALA A 119 18.57 -5.31 -5.19
CA ALA A 119 20.02 -5.51 -5.12
C ALA A 119 20.38 -6.99 -4.94
N LEU A 120 19.63 -7.71 -4.08
CA LEU A 120 19.82 -9.14 -3.87
C LEU A 120 19.52 -9.93 -5.14
N LYS A 121 18.45 -9.62 -5.88
CA LYS A 121 18.14 -10.25 -7.17
C LYS A 121 19.29 -10.09 -8.16
N GLU A 122 19.85 -8.89 -8.28
CA GLU A 122 20.99 -8.60 -9.17
C GLU A 122 22.24 -9.38 -8.74
N ALA A 123 22.57 -9.40 -7.45
CA ALA A 123 23.70 -10.18 -6.93
C ALA A 123 23.52 -11.69 -7.13
N CYS A 124 22.32 -12.22 -6.86
CA CYS A 124 21.98 -13.61 -7.11
C CYS A 124 22.08 -13.94 -8.61
N ARG A 125 21.63 -13.05 -9.49
CA ARG A 125 21.72 -13.22 -10.94
C ARG A 125 23.18 -13.37 -11.38
N ASP A 126 24.08 -12.53 -10.89
CA ASP A 126 25.50 -12.62 -11.23
C ASP A 126 26.15 -13.89 -10.68
N ALA A 127 25.82 -14.30 -9.46
CA ALA A 127 26.30 -15.55 -8.89
C ALA A 127 25.80 -16.77 -9.68
N VAL A 128 24.53 -16.77 -10.07
CA VAL A 128 23.91 -17.79 -10.92
C VAL A 128 24.62 -17.90 -12.27
N ARG A 129 25.01 -16.78 -12.89
CA ARG A 129 25.75 -16.82 -14.16
C ARG A 129 27.03 -17.63 -14.01
N ILE A 130 27.77 -17.44 -12.93
CA ILE A 130 29.00 -18.20 -12.65
C ILE A 130 28.70 -19.69 -12.51
N TRP A 131 27.63 -20.06 -11.81
CA TRP A 131 27.20 -21.45 -11.69
C TRP A 131 26.80 -22.08 -13.03
N VAL A 132 26.16 -21.32 -13.91
CA VAL A 132 25.84 -21.78 -15.28
C VAL A 132 27.11 -22.02 -16.09
N LEU A 133 28.08 -21.10 -16.05
CA LEU A 133 29.37 -21.27 -16.72
C LEU A 133 30.07 -22.55 -16.27
N GLU A 134 30.09 -22.80 -14.97
CA GLU A 134 30.71 -23.99 -14.41
C GLU A 134 29.94 -25.27 -14.76
N ALA A 135 28.61 -25.23 -14.70
CA ALA A 135 27.77 -26.35 -15.10
C ALA A 135 28.00 -26.75 -16.57
N VAL A 136 28.20 -25.77 -17.48
CA VAL A 136 28.52 -26.06 -18.89
C VAL A 136 29.86 -26.80 -18.99
N ARG A 137 30.88 -26.40 -18.23
CA ARG A 137 32.21 -27.05 -18.24
C ARG A 137 32.17 -28.48 -17.72
N VAL A 138 31.37 -28.72 -16.68
CA VAL A 138 31.28 -30.02 -16.01
C VAL A 138 30.34 -30.98 -16.76
N HIS A 139 29.22 -30.49 -17.27
CA HIS A 139 28.14 -31.34 -17.81
C HIS A 139 27.99 -31.30 -19.33
N LEU A 140 28.66 -30.36 -20.02
CA LEU A 140 28.75 -30.32 -21.49
C LEU A 140 30.21 -30.24 -22.01
N PRO A 141 31.18 -31.01 -21.45
CA PRO A 141 32.58 -30.90 -21.81
C PRO A 141 32.91 -31.21 -23.28
N GLN A 142 32.23 -32.17 -23.92
CA GLN A 142 32.45 -32.52 -25.32
C GLN A 142 31.82 -31.49 -26.26
N THR A 143 30.61 -31.03 -25.95
CA THR A 143 29.97 -29.91 -26.66
C THR A 143 30.86 -28.68 -26.63
N MET A 144 31.44 -28.34 -25.46
CA MET A 144 32.35 -27.20 -25.34
C MET A 144 33.63 -27.37 -26.18
N LYS A 145 34.20 -28.58 -26.26
CA LYS A 145 35.37 -28.87 -27.09
C LYS A 145 35.08 -28.72 -28.58
N ARG A 146 33.94 -29.26 -29.04
CA ARG A 146 33.50 -29.14 -30.44
C ARG A 146 33.26 -27.69 -30.83
N TRP A 147 32.54 -26.94 -29.99
CA TRP A 147 32.23 -25.54 -30.25
C TRP A 147 33.49 -24.67 -30.33
N LYS A 148 34.48 -24.89 -29.45
CA LYS A 148 35.77 -24.17 -29.52
C LYS A 148 36.56 -24.47 -30.79
N ALA A 149 36.38 -25.65 -31.39
CA ALA A 149 37.06 -26.06 -32.61
C ALA A 149 36.36 -25.57 -33.89
N GLU A 150 35.03 -25.41 -33.86
CA GLU A 150 34.23 -24.97 -35.00
C GLU A 150 34.31 -23.44 -35.19
N LYS A 151 35.03 -22.98 -36.22
CA LYS A 151 35.16 -21.57 -36.65
C LYS A 151 33.88 -20.97 -37.26
N HIS A 152 32.70 -21.54 -37.02
CA HIS A 152 31.47 -21.13 -37.69
C HIS A 152 30.71 -20.08 -36.89
N GLY A 153 30.93 -18.79 -37.19
CA GLY A 153 29.98 -17.65 -37.17
C GLY A 153 29.13 -17.34 -35.92
N PHE A 154 29.04 -18.24 -34.95
CA PHE A 154 28.30 -18.10 -33.70
C PHE A 154 29.26 -17.71 -32.60
N ASN A 155 28.75 -16.91 -31.64
CA ASN A 155 29.51 -16.33 -30.55
C ASN A 155 30.43 -17.39 -29.90
N PRO A 156 31.75 -17.14 -29.76
CA PRO A 156 32.73 -18.10 -29.25
C PRO A 156 32.49 -18.61 -27.80
N LEU A 157 31.45 -18.11 -27.12
CA LEU A 157 31.16 -18.38 -25.71
C LEU A 157 29.73 -18.88 -25.50
N LEU A 158 29.50 -20.17 -25.78
CA LEU A 158 28.27 -20.91 -25.40
C LEU A 158 27.90 -20.66 -23.95
N ASP A 159 28.90 -20.80 -23.08
CA ASP A 159 28.77 -20.64 -21.65
C ASP A 159 28.28 -19.23 -21.31
N GLU A 160 28.84 -18.18 -21.91
CA GLU A 160 28.38 -16.80 -21.70
C GLU A 160 26.94 -16.61 -22.17
N LEU A 161 26.60 -17.14 -23.34
CA LEU A 161 25.25 -17.04 -23.89
C LEU A 161 24.23 -17.72 -22.96
N LEU A 162 24.48 -18.98 -22.58
CA LEU A 162 23.64 -19.72 -21.65
C LEU A 162 23.55 -19.02 -20.29
N SER A 163 24.66 -18.49 -19.78
CA SER A 163 24.67 -17.76 -18.51
C SER A 163 23.73 -16.56 -18.55
N ARG A 164 23.72 -15.81 -19.65
CA ARG A 164 22.86 -14.61 -19.80
C ARG A 164 21.39 -14.99 -19.93
N SER A 165 21.08 -16.03 -20.72
CA SER A 165 19.70 -16.46 -20.96
C SER A 165 19.08 -17.17 -19.74
N LEU A 166 19.85 -17.99 -19.04
CA LEU A 166 19.35 -18.79 -17.91
C LEU A 166 19.29 -18.01 -16.60
N ALA A 167 20.15 -17.02 -16.40
CA ALA A 167 20.22 -16.31 -15.13
C ALA A 167 18.93 -15.56 -14.75
N SER A 168 18.12 -15.17 -15.73
CA SER A 168 16.80 -14.56 -15.47
C SER A 168 15.74 -15.63 -15.18
N GLY A 169 15.77 -16.74 -15.92
CA GLY A 169 14.78 -17.81 -15.82
C GLY A 169 14.71 -18.47 -14.44
N ILE A 170 15.82 -18.51 -13.71
CA ILE A 170 15.88 -19.12 -12.37
C ILE A 170 14.97 -18.42 -11.35
N PHE A 171 14.70 -17.13 -11.53
CA PHE A 171 13.77 -16.42 -10.65
C PHE A 171 12.31 -16.52 -11.13
N GLU A 172 12.10 -16.72 -12.43
CA GLU A 172 10.78 -16.79 -13.06
C GLU A 172 10.16 -18.18 -12.95
N VAL A 173 10.98 -19.23 -12.91
CA VAL A 173 10.57 -20.62 -12.71
C VAL A 173 10.24 -20.83 -11.24
N ARG A 174 9.05 -20.38 -10.83
CA ARG A 174 8.62 -20.45 -9.42
C ARG A 174 8.25 -21.85 -8.94
N ASN A 175 7.99 -22.82 -9.83
CA ASN A 175 7.72 -24.24 -9.55
C ASN A 175 7.60 -25.03 -10.86
N GLY A 176 8.70 -25.12 -11.63
CA GLY A 176 8.67 -25.77 -12.93
C GLY A 176 10.06 -26.21 -13.36
N SER A 177 10.15 -26.77 -14.56
CA SER A 177 11.45 -27.09 -15.15
C SER A 177 12.02 -25.88 -15.88
N LEU A 178 13.26 -25.52 -15.54
CA LEU A 178 14.09 -24.57 -16.25
C LEU A 178 14.29 -24.99 -17.71
N TYR A 179 14.32 -26.29 -17.99
CA TYR A 179 14.36 -26.83 -19.36
C TYR A 179 13.13 -26.44 -20.16
N GLU A 180 11.93 -26.71 -19.63
CA GLU A 180 10.66 -26.37 -20.30
C GLU A 180 10.48 -24.85 -20.41
N TRP A 181 10.82 -24.10 -19.36
CA TRP A 181 10.81 -22.63 -19.42
C TRP A 181 11.74 -22.11 -20.51
N PHE A 182 12.95 -22.65 -20.62
CA PHE A 182 13.92 -22.20 -21.61
C PHE A 182 13.48 -22.54 -23.03
N LYS A 183 12.90 -23.72 -23.24
CA LYS A 183 12.33 -24.13 -24.53
C LYS A 183 11.18 -23.21 -24.97
N LEU A 184 10.32 -22.80 -24.04
CA LEU A 184 9.18 -21.89 -24.30
C LEU A 184 9.63 -20.45 -24.55
N ASN A 185 10.54 -19.92 -23.74
CA ASN A 185 10.93 -18.50 -23.79
C ASN A 185 12.09 -18.21 -24.77
N HIS A 186 12.86 -19.23 -25.13
CA HIS A 186 13.99 -19.12 -26.05
C HIS A 186 14.00 -20.23 -27.11
N PRO A 187 12.92 -20.41 -27.90
CA PRO A 187 12.77 -21.56 -28.80
C PRO A 187 13.86 -21.64 -29.88
N GLY A 188 14.25 -20.52 -30.49
CA GLY A 188 15.30 -20.50 -31.50
C GLY A 188 16.69 -20.84 -30.94
N LEU A 189 16.97 -20.41 -29.70
CA LEU A 189 18.21 -20.76 -29.02
C LEU A 189 18.21 -22.23 -28.60
N PHE A 190 17.08 -22.74 -28.11
CA PHE A 190 16.91 -24.14 -27.76
C PHE A 190 17.10 -25.06 -28.97
N GLU A 191 16.53 -24.71 -30.12
CA GLU A 191 16.71 -25.48 -31.36
C GLU A 191 18.18 -25.50 -31.82
N ALA A 192 18.86 -24.35 -31.76
CA ALA A 192 20.28 -24.26 -32.07
C ALA A 192 21.13 -25.12 -31.13
N LEU A 193 20.91 -25.01 -29.81
CA LEU A 193 21.62 -25.82 -28.82
C LEU A 193 21.39 -27.32 -29.02
N SER A 194 20.15 -27.73 -29.32
CA SER A 194 19.80 -29.14 -29.51
C SER A 194 20.52 -29.78 -30.71
N LYS A 195 20.89 -28.99 -31.72
CA LYS A 195 21.68 -29.46 -32.87
C LYS A 195 23.18 -29.46 -32.61
N LEU A 196 23.65 -28.60 -31.71
CA LEU A 196 25.06 -28.38 -31.41
C LEU A 196 25.59 -29.27 -30.29
N VAL A 197 24.70 -29.76 -29.42
CA VAL A 197 25.06 -30.65 -28.31
C VAL A 197 25.62 -31.96 -28.85
N ASP A 198 26.75 -32.39 -28.28
CA ASP A 198 27.37 -33.67 -28.62
C ASP A 198 26.36 -34.81 -28.37
N PRO A 199 26.20 -35.78 -29.29
CA PRO A 199 25.26 -36.90 -29.11
C PRO A 199 25.47 -37.75 -27.85
N SER A 200 26.67 -37.69 -27.23
CA SER A 200 26.96 -38.34 -25.96
C SER A 200 26.50 -37.56 -24.72
N GLU A 201 26.00 -36.33 -24.90
CA GLU A 201 25.55 -35.42 -23.86
C GLU A 201 24.05 -35.11 -24.00
N SER A 202 23.42 -34.68 -22.91
CA SER A 202 21.98 -34.39 -22.89
C SER A 202 21.71 -33.02 -22.28
N LEU A 203 21.00 -32.17 -23.03
CA LEU A 203 20.51 -30.89 -22.52
C LEU A 203 19.59 -31.08 -21.31
N GLU A 204 18.67 -32.04 -21.36
CA GLU A 204 17.76 -32.31 -20.25
C GLU A 204 18.52 -32.67 -18.96
N VAL A 205 19.57 -33.49 -19.08
CA VAL A 205 20.45 -33.83 -17.95
C VAL A 205 21.20 -32.60 -17.45
N PHE A 206 21.74 -31.76 -18.35
CA PHE A 206 22.41 -30.51 -18.00
C PHE A 206 21.48 -29.58 -17.20
N PHE A 207 20.26 -29.33 -17.69
CA PHE A 207 19.29 -28.47 -17.03
C PHE A 207 18.90 -29.01 -15.65
N ARG A 208 18.63 -30.31 -15.53
CA ARG A 208 18.29 -30.95 -14.25
C ARG A 208 19.44 -30.87 -13.24
N MET A 209 20.69 -31.07 -13.68
CA MET A 209 21.86 -30.94 -12.80
C MET A 209 22.06 -29.49 -12.35
N LEU A 210 21.86 -28.53 -13.24
CA LEU A 210 21.89 -27.11 -12.92
C LEU A 210 20.81 -26.75 -11.89
N GLU A 211 19.56 -27.16 -12.11
CA GLU A 211 18.44 -26.96 -11.16
C GLU A 211 18.76 -27.53 -9.78
N LYS A 212 19.29 -28.75 -9.73
CA LYS A 212 19.68 -29.40 -8.47
C LYS A 212 20.75 -28.59 -7.74
N THR A 213 21.81 -28.17 -8.43
CA THR A 213 22.86 -27.33 -7.84
C THR A 213 22.28 -26.02 -7.33
N LEU A 214 21.44 -25.36 -8.12
CA LEU A 214 20.90 -24.05 -7.77
C LEU A 214 19.94 -24.10 -6.59
N SER A 215 19.10 -25.13 -6.51
CA SER A 215 18.20 -25.37 -5.37
C SER A 215 18.94 -25.53 -4.03
N GLY A 216 20.21 -25.94 -4.08
CA GLY A 216 21.07 -26.08 -2.92
C GLY A 216 21.62 -24.76 -2.37
N LEU A 217 21.56 -23.67 -3.13
CA LEU A 217 22.22 -22.41 -2.81
C LEU A 217 21.43 -21.60 -1.78
N ASP A 218 22.04 -21.36 -0.62
CA ASP A 218 21.36 -20.68 0.49
C ASP A 218 20.95 -19.25 0.17
N TYR A 219 21.73 -18.52 -0.62
CA TYR A 219 21.37 -17.15 -1.01
C TYR A 219 20.12 -17.10 -1.90
N LEU A 220 19.87 -18.12 -2.74
CA LEU A 220 18.63 -18.20 -3.52
C LEU A 220 17.44 -18.53 -2.63
N LYS A 221 17.61 -19.39 -1.63
CA LYS A 221 16.57 -19.66 -0.61
C LYS A 221 16.23 -18.39 0.19
N VAL A 222 17.26 -17.64 0.61
CA VAL A 222 17.07 -16.36 1.32
C VAL A 222 16.34 -15.36 0.43
N PHE A 223 16.72 -15.25 -0.84
CA PHE A 223 16.00 -14.39 -1.79
C PHE A 223 14.52 -14.80 -1.90
N GLN A 224 14.23 -16.09 -2.03
CA GLN A 224 12.87 -16.60 -2.17
C GLN A 224 12.02 -16.31 -0.91
N ALA A 225 12.57 -16.54 0.28
CA ALA A 225 11.90 -16.22 1.53
C ALA A 225 11.62 -14.71 1.67
N LYS A 226 12.58 -13.85 1.31
CA LYS A 226 12.40 -12.39 1.33
C LYS A 226 11.38 -11.92 0.29
N LEU A 227 11.34 -12.56 -0.86
CA LEU A 227 10.36 -12.28 -1.90
C LEU A 227 8.94 -12.66 -1.46
N GLU A 228 8.77 -13.77 -0.73
CA GLU A 228 7.49 -14.15 -0.11
C GLU A 228 7.04 -13.13 0.94
N GLU A 229 7.95 -12.72 1.84
CA GLU A 229 7.71 -11.65 2.83
C GLU A 229 7.26 -10.35 2.13
N ALA A 230 7.95 -9.93 1.08
CA ALA A 230 7.58 -8.73 0.34
C ALA A 230 6.27 -8.88 -0.44
N SER A 231 5.95 -10.10 -0.92
CA SER A 231 4.73 -10.38 -1.69
C SER A 231 3.46 -10.38 -0.83
N SER A 232 3.59 -10.61 0.48
CA SER A 232 2.48 -10.50 1.44
C SER A 232 2.30 -9.07 1.94
N ALA A 233 3.41 -8.35 2.15
CA ALA A 233 3.45 -7.00 2.72
C ALA A 233 2.64 -6.87 4.03
N GLU A 234 2.61 -7.95 4.82
CA GLU A 234 1.74 -8.08 6.00
C GLU A 234 1.84 -6.90 6.96
N ARG A 235 3.06 -6.46 7.26
CA ARG A 235 3.30 -5.35 8.18
C ARG A 235 2.69 -4.03 7.71
N LEU A 236 2.87 -3.72 6.42
CA LEU A 236 2.33 -2.50 5.82
C LEU A 236 0.80 -2.54 5.76
N LYS A 237 0.23 -3.68 5.36
CA LYS A 237 -1.22 -3.89 5.36
C LYS A 237 -1.81 -3.73 6.76
N ALA A 238 -1.19 -4.34 7.77
CA ALA A 238 -1.63 -4.23 9.16
C ALA A 238 -1.57 -2.78 9.66
N ALA A 239 -0.51 -2.03 9.31
CA ALA A 239 -0.39 -0.63 9.69
C ALA A 239 -1.48 0.26 9.06
N LEU A 240 -1.78 0.04 7.77
CA LEU A 240 -2.87 0.74 7.07
C LEU A 240 -4.23 0.43 7.71
N GLU A 241 -4.51 -0.83 8.04
CA GLU A 241 -5.79 -1.23 8.66
C GLU A 241 -5.95 -0.67 10.07
N VAL A 242 -4.89 -0.70 10.88
CA VAL A 242 -4.91 -0.10 12.22
C VAL A 242 -5.20 1.40 12.15
N GLU A 243 -4.62 2.11 11.19
CA GLU A 243 -4.87 3.54 11.05
C GLU A 243 -6.30 3.82 10.55
N ARG A 244 -6.81 3.00 9.64
CA ARG A 244 -8.20 3.05 9.19
C ARG A 244 -9.17 2.87 10.36
N GLN A 245 -8.95 1.87 11.19
CA GLN A 245 -9.80 1.58 12.35
C GLN A 245 -9.79 2.73 13.37
N LYS A 246 -8.62 3.32 13.66
CA LYS A 246 -8.54 4.50 14.54
C LYS A 246 -9.33 5.70 14.01
N LEU A 247 -9.32 5.93 12.70
CA LEU A 247 -10.08 7.03 12.11
C LEU A 247 -11.59 6.76 12.15
N LEU A 248 -12.02 5.52 11.96
CA LEU A 248 -13.41 5.11 12.10
C LEU A 248 -13.91 5.30 13.55
N GLU A 249 -13.14 4.84 14.54
CA GLU A 249 -13.47 5.03 15.97
C GLU A 249 -13.57 6.52 16.35
N ARG A 250 -12.66 7.35 15.84
CA ARG A 250 -12.73 8.81 16.04
C ARG A 250 -13.97 9.42 15.40
N LEU A 251 -14.36 8.95 14.21
CA LEU A 251 -15.55 9.41 13.51
C LEU A 251 -16.83 8.99 14.25
N GLU A 252 -16.88 7.78 14.80
CA GLU A 252 -17.98 7.33 15.67
C GLU A 252 -18.07 8.16 16.96
N GLY A 253 -16.93 8.48 17.58
CA GLY A 253 -16.85 9.34 18.76
C GLY A 253 -17.39 10.76 18.50
N LEU A 254 -17.23 11.30 17.29
CA LEU A 254 -17.87 12.56 16.90
C LEU A 254 -19.40 12.45 16.87
N GLY A 255 -19.94 11.29 16.46
CA GLY A 255 -21.37 10.99 16.53
C GLY A 255 -21.90 10.98 17.96
N GLY A 256 -21.15 10.40 18.90
CA GLY A 256 -21.49 10.43 20.33
C GLY A 256 -21.54 11.84 20.91
N ARG A 257 -20.52 12.67 20.62
CA ARG A 257 -20.48 14.09 21.02
C ARG A 257 -21.67 14.88 20.48
N LEU A 258 -22.11 14.59 19.25
CA LEU A 258 -23.30 15.18 18.63
C LEU A 258 -24.60 14.80 19.37
N THR A 259 -24.73 13.55 19.82
CA THR A 259 -25.91 13.09 20.57
C THR A 259 -25.97 13.69 21.97
N GLU A 260 -24.83 13.80 22.66
CA GLU A 260 -24.73 14.42 23.99
C GLU A 260 -25.01 15.93 23.95
N ALA A 261 -24.54 16.64 22.92
CA ALA A 261 -24.78 18.08 22.77
C ALA A 261 -26.25 18.43 22.43
N LYS A 262 -27.07 17.44 22.04
CA LYS A 262 -28.50 17.59 21.72
C LYS A 262 -29.41 17.24 22.90
N ALA A 263 -28.92 16.46 23.87
CA ALA A 263 -29.64 16.06 25.09
C ALA A 263 -29.63 17.18 26.14
#